data_AF-A0A382I8V4-F1
#
_entry.id   AF-A0A382I8V4-F1
#
_cell.length_a   1.000
_cell.length_b   1.000
_cell.length_c   1.000
_cell.angle_alpha   90.00
_cell.angle_beta   90.00
_cell.angle_gamma   90.00
#
_symmetry.space_group_name_H-M   'P 1'
#
loop_
_entity.id
_entity.type
_entity.pdbx_description
1 polymer ?
#
loop_
_entity_poly.entity_id
_entity_poly.type
_entity_poly.pdbx_seq_one_letter_code
_entity_poly.pdbx_strand_id
1 'polypeptide(L)'
;MVFDYSWLIGGPQGSGVDTAANIFSRVGTKLGYHVFGKREYHSNIKGLHSYFVVRLSDNKIRSNVNGANIMVAFDAETMIRHGLSISKNGAIIYDSSIVNTSIDEIPTIEADHRVRLDEFFKSKNMEPKVSSIIELAKESGVNVYPISFWDALSNIADELKKPELSRMTRMFNVLGVSFSLGVLKAPIAPLLESIEEIFSTKPTIADLNKKAANFAYNYASAKFSGFNASLNETDKEPNIMLVQGHQGSALGKMVCGCRFQSYYPITPASDESEFLETHEILQVKEDRPGSTTIVQTEDEISAIG
;
A
#
# COMPACT_ATOMS: atom_id res chain seq x y z
N MET A 1 5.21 -14.60 21.42
CA MET A 1 4.69 -15.07 20.12
C MET A 1 5.19 -14.08 19.10
N VAL A 2 5.88 -14.55 18.05
CA VAL A 2 6.49 -13.68 17.03
C VAL A 2 5.38 -13.08 16.16
N PHE A 3 5.33 -11.77 16.04
CA PHE A 3 4.45 -11.11 15.07
C PHE A 3 5.15 -11.06 13.71
N ASP A 4 4.53 -11.63 12.69
CA ASP A 4 5.01 -11.62 11.30
C ASP A 4 3.82 -11.65 10.35
N TYR A 5 3.42 -10.48 9.86
CA TYR A 5 2.21 -10.29 9.07
C TYR A 5 2.50 -9.52 7.80
N SER A 6 1.98 -10.03 6.69
CA SER A 6 1.94 -9.35 5.40
C SER A 6 0.57 -8.73 5.17
N TRP A 7 0.55 -7.45 4.82
CA TRP A 7 -0.64 -6.68 4.47
C TRP A 7 -0.61 -6.33 2.99
N LEU A 8 -1.67 -6.66 2.26
CA LEU A 8 -1.80 -6.43 0.82
C LEU A 8 -2.90 -5.40 0.54
N ILE A 9 -2.60 -4.47 -0.36
CA ILE A 9 -3.61 -3.62 -0.99
C ILE A 9 -3.36 -3.59 -2.49
N GLY A 10 -4.43 -3.69 -3.26
CA GLY A 10 -4.38 -3.66 -4.73
C GLY A 10 -5.36 -2.66 -5.31
N GLY A 11 -5.15 -2.33 -6.58
CA GLY A 11 -6.08 -1.57 -7.38
C GLY A 11 -5.43 -1.01 -8.66
N PRO A 12 -6.22 -0.29 -9.47
CA PRO A 12 -5.74 0.28 -10.72
C PRO A 12 -4.60 1.29 -10.51
N GLN A 13 -3.58 1.27 -11.36
CA GLN A 13 -2.48 2.24 -11.32
C GLN A 13 -3.03 3.67 -11.39
N GLY A 14 -2.56 4.53 -10.48
CA GLY A 14 -3.03 5.90 -10.32
C GLY A 14 -4.19 6.09 -9.32
N SER A 15 -4.71 5.02 -8.72
CA SER A 15 -5.77 5.08 -7.70
C SER A 15 -5.28 5.54 -6.31
N GLY A 16 -3.97 5.49 -6.03
CA GLY A 16 -3.37 5.92 -4.76
C GLY A 16 -2.98 4.79 -3.79
N VAL A 17 -2.86 3.55 -4.28
CA VAL A 17 -2.46 2.36 -3.52
C VAL A 17 -1.11 2.58 -2.80
N ASP A 18 -0.15 3.24 -3.47
CA ASP A 18 1.16 3.59 -2.90
C ASP A 18 1.03 4.41 -1.60
N THR A 19 0.11 5.38 -1.59
CA THR A 19 -0.11 6.25 -0.42
C THR A 19 -0.56 5.42 0.77
N ALA A 20 -1.46 4.46 0.56
CA ALA A 20 -1.91 3.57 1.61
C ALA A 20 -0.78 2.68 2.14
N ALA A 21 0.05 2.10 1.26
CA ALA A 21 1.20 1.30 1.65
C ALA A 21 2.22 2.11 2.47
N ASN A 22 2.46 3.36 2.10
CA ASN A 22 3.34 4.26 2.87
C ASN A 22 2.76 4.60 4.25
N ILE A 23 1.44 4.85 4.37
CA ILE A 23 0.79 5.06 5.67
C ILE A 23 0.97 3.81 6.53
N PHE A 24 0.60 2.63 6.03
CA PHE A 24 0.68 1.37 6.80
C PHE A 24 2.13 1.05 7.22
N SER A 25 3.09 1.27 6.34
CA SER A 25 4.53 1.10 6.64
C SER A 25 4.99 2.01 7.78
N ARG A 26 4.61 3.31 7.74
CA ARG A 26 4.95 4.28 8.79
C ARG A 26 4.31 3.92 10.13
N VAL A 27 3.08 3.42 10.13
CA VAL A 27 2.44 2.92 11.35
C VAL A 27 3.26 1.78 11.96
N GLY A 28 3.67 0.80 11.14
CA GLY A 28 4.53 -0.30 11.58
C GLY A 28 5.84 0.19 12.20
N THR A 29 6.56 1.09 11.52
CA THR A 29 7.79 1.70 12.03
C THR A 29 7.56 2.45 13.34
N LYS A 30 6.50 3.26 13.44
CA LYS A 30 6.14 4.02 14.65
C LYS A 30 5.71 3.12 15.81
N LEU A 31 5.36 1.86 15.57
CA LEU A 31 5.06 0.86 16.59
C LEU A 31 6.26 -0.04 16.93
N GLY A 32 7.43 0.19 16.31
CA GLY A 32 8.67 -0.55 16.58
C GLY A 32 8.93 -1.76 15.67
N TYR A 33 8.09 -2.00 14.67
CA TYR A 33 8.26 -3.16 13.78
C TYR A 33 9.26 -2.89 12.66
N HIS A 34 9.95 -3.96 12.24
CA HIS A 34 10.67 -3.98 10.99
C HIS A 34 9.70 -4.09 9.81
N VAL A 35 9.95 -3.30 8.77
CA VAL A 35 9.08 -3.19 7.60
C VAL A 35 9.82 -3.65 6.35
N PHE A 36 9.17 -4.49 5.54
CA PHE A 36 9.61 -4.80 4.19
C PHE A 36 8.46 -4.62 3.21
N GLY A 37 8.58 -3.63 2.32
CA GLY A 37 7.59 -3.33 1.30
C GLY A 37 7.97 -3.91 -0.07
N LYS A 38 7.00 -4.45 -0.78
CA LYS A 38 7.12 -4.89 -2.18
C LYS A 38 6.02 -4.22 -3.01
N ARG A 39 6.44 -3.51 -4.06
CA ARG A 39 5.55 -2.92 -5.06
C ARG A 39 5.60 -3.74 -6.34
N GLU A 40 4.44 -4.02 -6.92
CA GLU A 40 4.32 -4.70 -8.21
C GLU A 40 3.35 -3.93 -9.11
N TYR A 41 3.78 -3.63 -10.33
CA TYR A 41 3.07 -2.77 -11.27
C TYR A 41 3.43 -3.12 -12.71
N HIS A 42 2.52 -2.82 -13.63
CA HIS A 42 2.76 -3.00 -15.06
C HIS A 42 3.52 -1.81 -15.64
N SER A 43 4.19 -2.02 -16.77
CA SER A 43 4.77 -0.94 -17.59
C SER A 43 3.66 -0.13 -18.26
N ASN A 44 2.88 0.57 -17.44
CA ASN A 44 1.70 1.33 -17.79
C ASN A 44 1.55 2.50 -16.82
N ILE A 45 1.02 3.62 -17.29
CA ILE A 45 0.91 4.84 -16.49
C ILE A 45 -0.35 4.80 -15.59
N LYS A 46 -1.49 4.31 -16.12
CA LYS A 46 -2.78 4.26 -15.41
C LYS A 46 -3.68 3.15 -15.93
N GLY A 47 -4.40 2.52 -15.00
CA GLY A 47 -5.53 1.62 -15.31
C GLY A 47 -5.24 0.15 -15.07
N LEU A 48 -4.05 -0.34 -15.42
CA LEU A 48 -3.69 -1.74 -15.13
C LEU A 48 -3.56 -1.99 -13.63
N HIS A 49 -3.71 -3.25 -13.23
CA HIS A 49 -3.58 -3.65 -11.83
C HIS A 49 -2.19 -3.36 -11.28
N SER A 50 -2.16 -2.84 -10.07
CA SER A 50 -0.96 -2.74 -9.23
C SER A 50 -1.29 -3.17 -7.82
N TYR A 51 -0.30 -3.65 -7.09
CA TYR A 51 -0.47 -3.99 -5.68
C TYR A 51 0.79 -3.73 -4.88
N PHE A 52 0.58 -3.56 -3.59
CA PHE A 52 1.64 -3.47 -2.60
C PHE A 52 1.44 -4.52 -1.53
N VAL A 53 2.54 -5.12 -1.11
CA VAL A 53 2.60 -5.97 0.08
C VAL A 53 3.55 -5.33 1.07
N VAL A 54 3.10 -5.10 2.30
CA VAL A 54 3.92 -4.61 3.41
C VAL A 54 3.98 -5.70 4.47
N ARG A 55 5.17 -6.25 4.69
CA ARG A 55 5.44 -7.20 5.77
C ARG A 55 5.94 -6.46 7.01
N LEU A 56 5.31 -6.72 8.14
CA LEU A 56 5.70 -6.23 9.45
C LEU A 56 6.17 -7.40 10.31
N SER A 57 7.30 -7.25 10.99
CA SER A 57 7.76 -8.22 11.97
C SER A 57 8.45 -7.57 13.17
N ASP A 58 8.29 -8.20 14.34
CA ASP A 58 9.04 -7.88 15.56
C ASP A 58 10.50 -8.35 15.49
N ASN A 59 10.88 -9.05 14.42
CA ASN A 59 12.24 -9.45 14.12
C ASN A 59 12.74 -8.80 12.83
N LYS A 60 14.06 -8.70 12.70
CA LYS A 60 14.68 -8.18 11.48
C LYS A 60 14.37 -9.06 10.27
N ILE A 61 13.68 -8.48 9.29
CA ILE A 61 13.32 -9.11 8.01
C ILE A 61 14.13 -8.55 6.84
N ARG A 62 14.31 -9.36 5.79
CA ARG A 62 15.09 -9.01 4.58
C ARG A 62 14.38 -9.36 3.28
N SER A 63 13.15 -9.87 3.34
CA SER A 63 12.40 -10.30 2.17
C SER A 63 10.90 -10.20 2.43
N ASN A 64 10.13 -10.16 1.35
CA ASN A 64 8.71 -10.49 1.40
C ASN A 64 8.53 -12.02 1.57
N VAL A 65 7.28 -12.40 1.79
CA VAL A 65 6.81 -13.78 1.71
C VAL A 65 5.70 -13.87 0.67
N ASN A 66 5.36 -15.08 0.22
CA ASN A 66 4.23 -15.28 -0.68
C ASN A 66 2.92 -15.15 0.10
N GLY A 67 1.91 -14.59 -0.56
CA GLY A 67 0.61 -14.34 0.03
C GLY A 67 0.59 -13.21 1.07
N ALA A 68 -0.54 -13.06 1.73
CA ALA A 68 -0.76 -12.04 2.76
C ALA A 68 -1.61 -12.58 3.91
N ASN A 69 -1.51 -11.95 5.07
CA ASN A 69 -2.37 -12.23 6.23
C ASN A 69 -3.61 -11.36 6.20
N ILE A 70 -3.51 -10.14 5.68
CA ILE A 70 -4.62 -9.21 5.53
C ILE A 70 -4.59 -8.65 4.12
N MET A 71 -5.75 -8.56 3.47
CA MET A 71 -5.90 -7.90 2.19
C MET A 71 -7.03 -6.88 2.21
N VAL A 72 -6.83 -5.77 1.50
CA VAL A 72 -7.87 -4.80 1.15
C VAL A 72 -8.09 -4.83 -0.36
N ALA A 73 -9.34 -5.03 -0.78
CA ALA A 73 -9.76 -5.04 -2.19
C ALA A 73 -10.98 -4.14 -2.40
N PHE A 74 -10.79 -2.95 -2.97
CA PHE A 74 -11.90 -2.06 -3.32
C PHE A 74 -12.38 -2.25 -4.77
N ASP A 75 -11.68 -3.07 -5.56
CA ASP A 75 -12.04 -3.44 -6.92
C ASP A 75 -12.04 -4.97 -7.11
N ALA A 76 -12.81 -5.44 -8.10
CA ALA A 76 -12.96 -6.87 -8.38
C ALA A 76 -11.64 -7.53 -8.79
N GLU A 77 -10.77 -6.82 -9.52
CA GLU A 77 -9.51 -7.38 -10.03
C GLU A 77 -8.54 -7.75 -8.89
N THR A 78 -8.43 -6.91 -7.86
CA THR A 78 -7.63 -7.26 -6.67
C THR A 78 -8.12 -8.54 -6.02
N MET A 79 -9.44 -8.70 -5.88
CA MET A 79 -10.04 -9.90 -5.30
C MET A 79 -9.76 -11.14 -6.16
N ILE A 80 -9.95 -11.06 -7.47
CA ILE A 80 -9.67 -12.17 -8.40
C ILE A 80 -8.19 -12.58 -8.36
N ARG A 81 -7.26 -11.61 -8.38
CA ARG A 81 -5.83 -11.89 -8.44
C ARG A 81 -5.25 -12.43 -7.12
N HIS A 82 -5.76 -11.95 -5.98
CA HIS A 82 -5.08 -12.14 -4.68
C HIS A 82 -5.93 -12.81 -3.59
N GLY A 83 -7.26 -12.91 -3.75
CA GLY A 83 -8.16 -13.39 -2.69
C GLY A 83 -7.87 -14.80 -2.20
N LEU A 84 -7.30 -15.67 -3.04
CA LEU A 84 -6.89 -17.03 -2.67
C LEU A 84 -5.46 -17.13 -2.14
N SER A 85 -4.70 -16.03 -2.14
CA SER A 85 -3.34 -15.95 -1.61
C SER A 85 -3.32 -15.49 -0.15
N ILE A 86 -4.48 -15.46 0.53
CA ILE A 86 -4.60 -15.05 1.92
C ILE A 86 -4.44 -16.25 2.85
N SER A 87 -3.57 -16.11 3.84
CA SER A 87 -3.24 -17.19 4.77
C SER A 87 -4.46 -17.60 5.60
N LYS A 88 -4.49 -18.87 6.03
CA LYS A 88 -5.51 -19.38 6.94
C LYS A 88 -5.57 -18.51 8.21
N ASN A 89 -6.77 -18.22 8.70
CA ASN A 89 -7.06 -17.27 9.78
C ASN A 89 -6.71 -15.80 9.44
N GLY A 90 -6.36 -15.51 8.19
CA GLY A 90 -6.17 -14.17 7.67
C GLY A 90 -7.50 -13.40 7.55
N ALA A 91 -7.43 -12.21 6.95
CA ALA A 91 -8.59 -11.35 6.72
C ALA A 91 -8.61 -10.77 5.31
N ILE A 92 -9.82 -10.69 4.72
CA ILE A 92 -10.10 -9.97 3.49
C ILE A 92 -11.13 -8.89 3.82
N ILE A 93 -10.77 -7.63 3.61
CA ILE A 93 -11.67 -6.49 3.68
C ILE A 93 -11.94 -6.07 2.24
N TYR A 94 -13.20 -6.03 1.82
CA TYR A 94 -13.51 -5.79 0.42
C TYR A 94 -14.77 -4.96 0.21
N ASP A 95 -14.84 -4.32 -0.96
CA ASP A 95 -16.03 -3.54 -1.32
C ASP A 95 -17.20 -4.48 -1.68
N SER A 96 -18.31 -4.38 -0.97
CA SER A 96 -19.48 -5.25 -1.16
C SER A 96 -20.14 -5.10 -2.54
N SER A 97 -19.91 -4.00 -3.25
CA SER A 97 -20.47 -3.79 -4.60
C SER A 97 -19.85 -4.71 -5.66
N ILE A 98 -18.66 -5.28 -5.41
CA ILE A 98 -17.93 -6.08 -6.39
C ILE A 98 -18.29 -7.57 -6.37
N VAL A 99 -19.17 -8.02 -5.47
CA VAL A 99 -19.47 -9.44 -5.20
C VAL A 99 -19.91 -10.23 -6.45
N ASN A 100 -20.66 -9.58 -7.32
CA ASN A 100 -21.26 -10.20 -8.50
C ASN A 100 -20.43 -10.04 -9.77
N THR A 101 -19.27 -9.37 -9.71
CA THR A 101 -18.43 -9.13 -10.88
C THR A 101 -17.79 -10.43 -11.35
N SER A 102 -18.03 -10.76 -12.62
CA SER A 102 -17.38 -11.86 -13.35
C SER A 102 -15.98 -11.46 -13.83
N ILE A 103 -15.11 -12.45 -14.01
CA ILE A 103 -13.78 -12.25 -14.62
C ILE A 103 -13.88 -11.70 -16.05
N ASP A 104 -14.96 -11.98 -16.76
CA ASP A 104 -15.22 -11.45 -18.11
C ASP A 104 -15.44 -9.93 -18.12
N GLU A 105 -15.86 -9.37 -16.99
CA GLU A 105 -16.09 -7.92 -16.83
C GLU A 105 -14.79 -7.15 -16.50
N ILE A 106 -13.66 -7.85 -16.35
CA ILE A 106 -12.36 -7.27 -15.99
C ILE A 106 -11.42 -7.32 -17.22
N PRO A 107 -11.45 -6.32 -18.12
CA PRO A 107 -10.69 -6.36 -19.37
C PRO A 107 -9.17 -6.29 -19.19
N THR A 108 -8.70 -5.90 -18.00
CA THR A 108 -7.30 -5.72 -17.62
C THR A 108 -6.58 -7.02 -17.25
N ILE A 109 -7.31 -8.13 -17.07
CA ILE A 109 -6.71 -9.46 -16.86
C ILE A 109 -6.17 -9.98 -18.19
N GLU A 110 -4.90 -10.42 -18.17
CA GLU A 110 -4.19 -10.93 -19.32
C GLU A 110 -4.83 -12.23 -19.85
N ALA A 111 -4.80 -12.45 -21.18
CA ALA A 111 -5.47 -13.60 -21.80
C ALA A 111 -5.02 -14.95 -21.21
N ASP A 112 -3.71 -15.16 -21.07
CA ASP A 112 -3.15 -16.40 -20.50
C ASP A 112 -3.55 -16.58 -19.03
N HIS A 113 -3.69 -15.48 -18.28
CA HIS A 113 -4.15 -15.52 -16.90
C HIS A 113 -5.64 -15.86 -16.83
N ARG A 114 -6.47 -15.31 -17.72
CA ARG A 114 -7.90 -15.64 -17.81
C ARG A 114 -8.10 -17.13 -18.08
N VAL A 115 -7.35 -17.73 -19.00
CA VAL A 115 -7.41 -19.18 -19.28
C VAL A 115 -7.13 -20.00 -18.01
N ARG A 116 -6.08 -19.63 -17.25
CA ARG A 116 -5.73 -20.32 -16.00
C ARG A 116 -6.81 -20.17 -14.93
N LEU A 117 -7.43 -19.00 -14.82
CA LEU A 117 -8.54 -18.77 -13.88
C LEU A 117 -9.75 -19.62 -14.28
N ASP A 118 -10.11 -19.65 -15.56
CA ASP A 118 -11.24 -20.46 -16.05
C ASP A 118 -11.04 -21.95 -15.79
N GLU A 119 -9.83 -22.48 -16.05
CA GLU A 119 -9.47 -23.87 -15.73
C GLU A 119 -9.57 -24.14 -14.22
N PHE A 120 -9.06 -23.21 -13.40
CA PHE A 120 -9.15 -23.31 -11.95
C PHE A 120 -10.61 -23.37 -11.47
N PHE A 121 -11.47 -22.44 -11.90
CA PHE A 121 -12.88 -22.40 -11.49
C PHE A 121 -13.67 -23.61 -12.00
N LYS A 122 -13.41 -24.07 -13.23
CA LYS A 122 -13.96 -25.32 -13.75
C LYS A 122 -13.58 -26.52 -12.89
N SER A 123 -12.32 -26.60 -12.44
CA SER A 123 -11.85 -27.68 -11.56
C SER A 123 -12.54 -27.70 -10.19
N LYS A 124 -13.08 -26.56 -9.77
CA LYS A 124 -13.85 -26.39 -8.53
C LYS A 124 -15.36 -26.50 -8.73
N ASN A 125 -15.84 -26.66 -9.97
CA ASN A 125 -17.25 -26.61 -10.31
C ASN A 125 -17.94 -25.31 -9.86
N MET A 126 -17.25 -24.17 -10.04
CA MET A 126 -17.71 -22.84 -9.66
C MET A 126 -17.66 -21.89 -10.86
N GLU A 127 -18.43 -20.81 -10.81
CA GLU A 127 -18.36 -19.75 -11.81
C GLU A 127 -17.14 -18.83 -11.57
N PRO A 128 -16.50 -18.29 -12.61
CA PRO A 128 -15.33 -17.40 -12.49
C PRO A 128 -15.74 -15.98 -12.08
N LYS A 129 -16.15 -15.81 -10.82
CA LYS A 129 -16.63 -14.53 -10.26
C LYS A 129 -16.11 -14.28 -8.85
N VAL A 130 -16.22 -13.04 -8.39
CA VAL A 130 -15.76 -12.64 -7.04
C VAL A 130 -16.42 -13.45 -5.91
N SER A 131 -17.72 -13.70 -5.98
CA SER A 131 -18.42 -14.50 -4.96
C SER A 131 -17.82 -15.89 -4.79
N SER A 132 -17.34 -16.51 -5.87
CA SER A 132 -16.66 -17.80 -5.82
C SER A 132 -15.31 -17.72 -5.11
N ILE A 133 -14.54 -16.65 -5.32
CA ILE A 133 -13.30 -16.40 -4.56
C ILE A 133 -13.60 -16.24 -3.06
N ILE A 134 -14.65 -15.49 -2.73
CA ILE A 134 -15.06 -15.26 -1.34
C ILE A 134 -15.43 -16.57 -0.64
N GLU A 135 -16.19 -17.43 -1.33
CA GLU A 135 -16.57 -18.75 -0.82
C GLU A 135 -15.33 -19.62 -0.57
N LEU A 136 -14.44 -19.76 -1.55
CA LEU A 136 -13.18 -20.51 -1.43
C LEU A 136 -12.26 -19.97 -0.32
N ALA A 137 -12.20 -18.64 -0.14
CA ALA A 137 -11.43 -18.02 0.93
C ALA A 137 -12.01 -18.38 2.31
N LYS A 138 -13.34 -18.31 2.47
CA LYS A 138 -14.02 -18.72 3.71
C LYS A 138 -13.80 -20.19 4.02
N GLU A 139 -13.90 -21.07 3.03
CA GLU A 139 -13.62 -22.51 3.17
C GLU A 139 -12.18 -22.77 3.64
N SER A 140 -11.24 -21.92 3.21
CA SER A 140 -9.83 -21.97 3.64
C SER A 140 -9.59 -21.41 5.05
N GLY A 141 -10.65 -20.95 5.74
CA GLY A 141 -10.59 -20.38 7.08
C GLY A 141 -10.18 -18.92 7.12
N VAL A 142 -10.36 -18.17 6.02
CA VAL A 142 -10.12 -16.72 5.97
C VAL A 142 -11.34 -15.97 6.48
N ASN A 143 -11.13 -14.95 7.31
CA ASN A 143 -12.18 -14.03 7.73
C ASN A 143 -12.49 -13.05 6.60
N VAL A 144 -13.75 -12.91 6.22
CA VAL A 144 -14.13 -12.05 5.08
C VAL A 144 -15.12 -10.97 5.55
N TYR A 145 -14.75 -9.71 5.33
CA TYR A 145 -15.44 -8.53 5.82
C TYR A 145 -15.97 -7.68 4.66
N PRO A 146 -17.27 -7.78 4.31
CA PRO A 146 -17.89 -6.92 3.32
C PRO A 146 -18.11 -5.51 3.87
N ILE A 147 -17.73 -4.50 3.10
CA ILE A 147 -17.97 -3.08 3.40
C ILE A 147 -18.38 -2.34 2.14
N SER A 148 -19.31 -1.40 2.25
CA SER A 148 -19.49 -0.39 1.20
C SER A 148 -18.56 0.79 1.49
N PHE A 149 -17.47 0.92 0.73
CA PHE A 149 -16.52 2.04 0.94
C PHE A 149 -17.19 3.38 0.63
N TRP A 150 -18.12 3.38 -0.34
CA TRP A 150 -18.97 4.53 -0.66
C TRP A 150 -19.88 4.94 0.49
N ASP A 151 -20.56 3.99 1.14
CA ASP A 151 -21.45 4.32 2.27
C ASP A 151 -20.63 4.79 3.47
N ALA A 152 -19.47 4.17 3.71
CA ALA A 152 -18.56 4.62 4.76
C ALA A 152 -18.18 6.10 4.54
N LEU A 153 -17.79 6.47 3.32
CA LEU A 153 -17.44 7.84 2.97
C LEU A 153 -18.63 8.81 3.01
N SER A 154 -19.81 8.37 2.57
CA SER A 154 -21.03 9.18 2.58
C SER A 154 -21.48 9.48 4.01
N ASN A 155 -21.45 8.48 4.90
CA ASN A 155 -21.75 8.67 6.32
C ASN A 155 -20.79 9.67 6.98
N ILE A 156 -19.50 9.58 6.67
CA ILE A 156 -18.49 10.55 7.16
C ILE A 156 -18.76 11.95 6.59
N ALA A 157 -19.13 12.05 5.31
CA ALA A 157 -19.46 13.31 4.65
C ALA A 157 -20.64 14.00 5.34
N ASP A 158 -21.68 13.25 5.68
CA ASP A 158 -22.87 13.74 6.37
C ASP A 158 -22.56 14.17 7.82
N GLU A 159 -21.82 13.34 8.56
CA GLU A 159 -21.41 13.65 9.94
C GLU A 159 -20.58 14.94 10.01
N LEU A 160 -19.68 15.13 9.05
CA LEU A 160 -18.82 16.32 8.97
C LEU A 160 -19.47 17.50 8.27
N LYS A 161 -20.70 17.35 7.75
CA LYS A 161 -21.41 18.34 6.91
C LYS A 161 -20.55 18.84 5.74
N LYS A 162 -19.82 17.91 5.11
CA LYS A 162 -18.91 18.16 3.98
C LYS A 162 -19.27 17.23 2.81
N PRO A 163 -20.28 17.57 2.00
CA PRO A 163 -20.78 16.68 0.94
C PRO A 163 -19.72 16.36 -0.12
N GLU A 164 -18.74 17.25 -0.32
CA GLU A 164 -17.59 17.04 -1.20
C GLU A 164 -16.78 15.77 -0.87
N LEU A 165 -16.75 15.35 0.40
CA LEU A 165 -16.05 14.14 0.83
C LEU A 165 -16.56 12.91 0.10
N SER A 166 -17.87 12.74 -0.02
CA SER A 166 -18.50 11.55 -0.61
C SER A 166 -17.95 11.18 -1.99
N ARG A 167 -17.40 12.15 -2.73
CA ARG A 167 -16.85 11.97 -4.09
C ARG A 167 -15.34 11.72 -4.13
N MET A 168 -14.67 11.76 -2.98
CA MET A 168 -13.22 11.62 -2.86
C MET A 168 -12.80 10.15 -2.80
N THR A 169 -13.04 9.40 -3.88
CA THR A 169 -12.75 7.95 -3.97
C THR A 169 -11.32 7.56 -3.63
N ARG A 170 -10.34 8.47 -3.80
CA ARG A 170 -8.94 8.25 -3.35
C ARG A 170 -8.80 8.02 -1.85
N MET A 171 -9.77 8.44 -1.04
CA MET A 171 -9.80 8.18 0.39
C MET A 171 -10.10 6.71 0.72
N PHE A 172 -10.54 5.89 -0.24
CA PHE A 172 -10.69 4.44 -0.05
C PHE A 172 -9.38 3.80 0.39
N ASN A 173 -8.25 4.32 -0.08
CA ASN A 173 -6.92 3.90 0.34
C ASN A 173 -6.72 4.09 1.85
N VAL A 174 -7.07 5.27 2.38
CA VAL A 174 -6.96 5.56 3.82
C VAL A 174 -7.97 4.76 4.63
N LEU A 175 -9.21 4.62 4.14
CA LEU A 175 -10.21 3.74 4.77
C LEU A 175 -9.71 2.30 4.85
N GLY A 176 -9.12 1.77 3.78
CA GLY A 176 -8.56 0.42 3.70
C GLY A 176 -7.49 0.16 4.75
N VAL A 177 -6.52 1.07 4.87
CA VAL A 177 -5.49 1.03 5.93
C VAL A 177 -6.14 1.06 7.31
N SER A 178 -7.12 1.95 7.50
CA SER A 178 -7.77 2.16 8.80
C SER A 178 -8.62 0.98 9.24
N PHE A 179 -9.38 0.37 8.31
CA PHE A 179 -10.10 -0.87 8.56
C PHE A 179 -9.14 -1.99 8.94
N SER A 180 -8.02 -2.12 8.22
CA SER A 180 -7.00 -3.16 8.49
C SER A 180 -6.37 -2.99 9.88
N LEU A 181 -6.03 -1.75 10.26
CA LEU A 181 -5.48 -1.45 11.59
C LEU A 181 -6.51 -1.62 12.70
N GLY A 182 -7.80 -1.37 12.42
CA GLY A 182 -8.90 -1.66 13.34
C GLY A 182 -9.10 -3.16 13.56
N VAL A 183 -9.03 -3.98 12.50
CA VAL A 183 -9.02 -5.46 12.61
C VAL A 183 -7.86 -5.92 13.49
N LEU A 184 -6.68 -5.31 13.31
CA LEU A 184 -5.47 -5.57 14.10
C LEU A 184 -5.50 -4.95 15.50
N LYS A 185 -6.56 -4.23 15.90
CA LYS A 185 -6.65 -3.53 17.19
C LYS A 185 -5.42 -2.68 17.50
N ALA A 186 -4.79 -2.11 16.46
CA ALA A 186 -3.55 -1.36 16.60
C ALA A 186 -3.78 -0.02 17.30
N PRO A 187 -2.83 0.55 18.05
CA PRO A 187 -2.98 1.92 18.56
C PRO A 187 -3.26 2.91 17.42
N ILE A 188 -4.28 3.76 17.58
CA ILE A 188 -4.72 4.66 16.51
C ILE A 188 -3.79 5.88 16.30
N ALA A 189 -3.07 6.32 17.34
CA ALA A 189 -2.26 7.53 17.26
C ALA A 189 -1.19 7.49 16.13
N PRO A 190 -0.39 6.41 15.97
CA PRO A 190 0.53 6.27 14.84
C PRO A 190 -0.12 6.39 13.46
N LEU A 191 -1.37 5.94 13.31
CA LEU A 191 -2.12 6.07 12.05
C LEU A 191 -2.42 7.54 11.74
N LEU A 192 -2.95 8.29 12.72
CA LEU A 192 -3.28 9.70 12.55
C LEU A 192 -2.04 10.55 12.29
N GLU A 193 -0.93 10.28 12.97
CA GLU A 193 0.36 10.91 12.72
C GLU A 193 0.89 10.62 11.33
N SER A 194 0.84 9.35 10.89
CA SER A 194 1.33 8.95 9.56
C SER A 194 0.53 9.62 8.43
N ILE A 195 -0.78 9.78 8.63
CA ILE A 195 -1.64 10.53 7.70
C ILE A 195 -1.23 12.01 7.68
N GLU A 196 -1.01 12.63 8.84
CA GLU A 196 -0.58 14.04 8.92
C GLU A 196 0.73 14.28 8.17
N GLU A 197 1.72 13.42 8.38
CA GLU A 197 3.04 13.57 7.75
C GLU A 197 2.97 13.39 6.22
N ILE A 198 2.19 12.41 5.73
CA ILE A 198 2.04 12.13 4.29
C ILE A 198 1.29 13.25 3.56
N PHE A 199 0.29 13.85 4.22
CA PHE A 199 -0.49 14.94 3.65
C PHE A 199 -0.07 16.32 4.19
N SER A 200 1.14 16.46 4.74
CA SER A 200 1.65 17.66 5.40
C SER A 200 1.59 18.92 4.52
N THR A 201 1.78 18.78 3.21
CA THR A 201 1.66 19.89 2.24
C THR A 201 0.22 20.31 1.95
N LYS A 202 -0.77 19.54 2.41
CA LYS A 202 -2.21 19.76 2.20
C LYS A 202 -3.00 19.57 3.52
N PRO A 203 -2.89 20.49 4.48
CA PRO A 203 -3.46 20.34 5.83
C PRO A 203 -4.96 20.02 5.87
N THR A 204 -5.75 20.63 4.97
CA THR A 204 -7.18 20.33 4.86
C THR A 204 -7.43 18.88 4.46
N ILE A 205 -6.63 18.35 3.53
CA ILE A 205 -6.74 16.95 3.08
C ILE A 205 -6.26 16.01 4.20
N ALA A 206 -5.23 16.39 4.96
CA ALA A 206 -4.77 15.64 6.13
C ALA A 206 -5.89 15.53 7.18
N ASP A 207 -6.53 16.63 7.57
CA ASP A 207 -7.63 16.66 8.54
C ASP A 207 -8.80 15.76 8.11
N LEU A 208 -9.21 15.86 6.84
CA LEU A 208 -10.28 15.03 6.28
C LEU A 208 -9.93 13.54 6.32
N ASN A 209 -8.71 13.17 5.93
CA ASN A 209 -8.26 11.78 5.99
C ASN A 209 -8.14 11.26 7.42
N LYS A 210 -7.70 12.07 8.39
CA LYS A 210 -7.65 11.68 9.81
C LYS A 210 -9.03 11.37 10.37
N LYS A 211 -10.03 12.20 10.05
CA LYS A 211 -11.42 11.98 10.49
C LYS A 211 -12.00 10.71 9.89
N ALA A 212 -11.81 10.53 8.57
CA ALA A 212 -12.24 9.31 7.88
C ALA A 212 -11.54 8.06 8.42
N ALA A 213 -10.23 8.15 8.70
CA ALA A 213 -9.46 7.07 9.29
C ALA A 213 -9.99 6.70 10.68
N ASN A 214 -10.28 7.69 11.53
CA ASN A 214 -10.84 7.45 12.85
C ASN A 214 -12.19 6.74 12.81
N PHE A 215 -13.09 7.16 11.92
CA PHE A 215 -14.37 6.49 11.72
C PHE A 215 -14.17 5.02 11.29
N ALA A 216 -13.38 4.79 10.24
CA ALA A 216 -13.14 3.45 9.70
C ALA A 216 -12.46 2.52 10.69
N TYR A 217 -11.45 3.01 11.41
CA TYR A 217 -10.76 2.28 12.46
C TYR A 217 -11.73 1.83 13.57
N ASN A 218 -12.57 2.75 14.06
CA ASN A 218 -13.54 2.46 15.12
C ASN A 218 -14.61 1.47 14.64
N TYR A 219 -15.09 1.65 13.41
CA TYR A 219 -16.04 0.73 12.78
C TYR A 219 -15.46 -0.69 12.73
N ALA A 220 -14.25 -0.86 12.18
CA ALA A 220 -13.58 -2.15 12.09
C ALA A 220 -13.37 -2.78 13.47
N SER A 221 -12.85 -2.01 14.42
CA SER A 221 -12.57 -2.48 15.79
C SER A 221 -13.82 -2.98 16.51
N ALA A 222 -14.97 -2.36 16.23
CA ALA A 222 -16.25 -2.71 16.87
C ALA A 222 -17.04 -3.81 16.14
N LYS A 223 -16.97 -3.88 14.80
CA LYS A 223 -17.82 -4.76 13.98
C LYS A 223 -17.11 -5.98 13.45
N PHE A 224 -15.81 -5.92 13.20
CA PHE A 224 -15.06 -7.06 12.71
C PHE A 224 -14.67 -7.98 13.85
N SER A 225 -14.97 -9.27 13.67
CA SER A 225 -14.73 -10.33 14.65
C SER A 225 -14.15 -11.56 13.96
N GLY A 226 -13.58 -12.49 14.73
CA GLY A 226 -12.98 -13.73 14.21
C GLY A 226 -11.49 -13.63 13.84
N PHE A 227 -10.92 -12.42 13.76
CA PHE A 227 -9.50 -12.22 13.55
C PHE A 227 -8.75 -12.15 14.90
N ASN A 228 -7.88 -13.12 15.15
CA ASN A 228 -7.23 -13.35 16.45
C ASN A 228 -5.75 -12.92 16.44
N ALA A 229 -5.46 -11.70 15.97
CA ALA A 229 -4.15 -11.10 16.08
C ALA A 229 -4.25 -9.60 16.40
N SER A 230 -3.24 -9.08 17.08
CA SER A 230 -3.16 -7.66 17.47
C SER A 230 -1.80 -7.08 17.13
N LEU A 231 -1.76 -5.84 16.62
CA LEU A 231 -0.54 -5.09 16.37
C LEU A 231 -0.28 -4.12 17.54
N ASN A 232 0.46 -4.57 18.55
CA ASN A 232 0.77 -3.78 19.74
C ASN A 232 2.09 -3.01 19.57
N GLU A 233 2.34 -1.98 20.38
CA GLU A 233 3.66 -1.34 20.42
C GLU A 233 4.74 -2.32 20.90
N THR A 234 5.93 -2.19 20.32
CA THR A 234 7.12 -3.01 20.59
C THR A 234 8.34 -2.13 20.85
N ASP A 235 9.44 -2.73 21.30
CA ASP A 235 10.70 -2.02 21.52
C ASP A 235 11.24 -1.47 20.20
N LYS A 236 11.41 -0.14 20.14
CA LYS A 236 11.94 0.54 18.97
C LYS A 236 13.46 0.44 18.97
N GLU A 237 14.01 -0.20 17.95
CA GLU A 237 15.44 -0.07 17.67
C GLU A 237 15.76 1.40 17.30
N PRO A 238 16.74 2.02 17.96
CA PRO A 238 17.11 3.41 17.66
C PRO A 238 17.75 3.53 16.27
N ASN A 239 17.60 4.69 15.65
CA ASN A 239 18.24 5.04 14.37
C ASN A 239 17.82 4.16 13.16
N ILE A 240 16.58 3.63 13.17
CA ILE A 240 16.00 3.00 11.98
C ILE A 240 15.53 4.06 10.99
N MET A 241 15.85 3.84 9.71
CA MET A 241 15.29 4.59 8.58
C MET A 241 14.36 3.68 7.78
N LEU A 242 13.17 4.19 7.44
CA LEU A 242 12.34 3.62 6.39
C LEU A 242 12.79 4.23 5.05
N VAL A 243 13.40 3.43 4.19
CA VAL A 243 14.05 3.89 2.96
C VAL A 243 13.67 3.00 1.79
N GLN A 244 13.49 3.60 0.62
CA GLN A 244 13.32 2.88 -0.64
C GLN A 244 14.68 2.59 -1.30
N GLY A 245 14.74 1.60 -2.19
CA GLY A 245 16.01 1.17 -2.79
C GLY A 245 16.80 2.31 -3.47
N HIS A 246 16.12 3.11 -4.30
CA HIS A 246 16.74 4.26 -4.98
C HIS A 246 17.23 5.33 -4.00
N GLN A 247 16.47 5.59 -2.92
CA GLN A 247 16.87 6.54 -1.88
C GLN A 247 18.12 6.06 -1.15
N GLY A 248 18.21 4.77 -0.84
CA GLY A 248 19.39 4.19 -0.19
C GLY A 248 20.66 4.35 -1.02
N SER A 249 20.55 4.10 -2.33
CA SER A 249 21.66 4.31 -3.29
C SER A 249 22.05 5.78 -3.38
N ALA A 250 21.08 6.68 -3.54
CA ALA A 250 21.31 8.12 -3.61
C ALA A 250 21.96 8.68 -2.33
N LEU A 251 21.46 8.30 -1.15
CA LEU A 251 22.06 8.67 0.13
C LEU A 251 23.51 8.18 0.24
N GLY A 252 23.78 6.94 -0.21
CA GLY A 252 25.14 6.40 -0.30
C GLY A 252 26.04 7.26 -1.19
N LYS A 253 25.58 7.65 -2.38
CA LYS A 253 26.30 8.56 -3.29
C LYS A 253 26.58 9.91 -2.64
N MET A 254 25.59 10.52 -1.99
CA MET A 254 25.73 11.82 -1.32
C MET A 254 26.78 11.78 -0.21
N VAL A 255 26.70 10.76 0.67
CA VAL A 255 27.61 10.56 1.81
C VAL A 255 29.04 10.26 1.36
N CYS A 256 29.21 9.47 0.29
CA CYS A 256 30.52 9.15 -0.27
C CYS A 256 31.15 10.28 -1.10
N GLY A 257 30.48 11.43 -1.24
CA GLY A 257 31.05 12.60 -1.90
C GLY A 257 30.79 12.69 -3.40
N CYS A 258 29.75 12.02 -3.93
CA CYS A 258 29.31 12.23 -5.32
C CYS A 258 28.90 13.69 -5.53
N ARG A 259 29.45 14.36 -6.56
CA ARG A 259 29.16 15.77 -6.87
C ARG A 259 28.72 16.00 -8.32
N PHE A 260 28.67 14.95 -9.12
CA PHE A 260 28.19 14.97 -10.49
C PHE A 260 27.51 13.64 -10.82
N GLN A 261 26.30 13.70 -11.38
CA GLN A 261 25.59 12.53 -11.91
C GLN A 261 24.89 12.91 -13.21
N SER A 262 25.28 12.26 -14.30
CA SER A 262 24.57 12.25 -15.57
C SER A 262 23.62 11.05 -15.62
N TYR A 263 22.47 11.19 -16.28
CA TYR A 263 21.54 10.07 -16.47
C TYR A 263 20.63 10.24 -17.69
N TYR A 264 20.21 9.12 -18.27
CA TYR A 264 19.08 9.05 -19.18
C TYR A 264 17.88 8.37 -18.49
N PRO A 265 16.64 8.87 -18.60
CA PRO A 265 15.51 8.30 -17.88
C PRO A 265 15.19 6.85 -18.28
N ILE A 266 15.23 5.92 -17.32
CA ILE A 266 14.85 4.51 -17.50
C ILE A 266 14.31 3.93 -16.18
N THR A 267 13.20 3.20 -16.23
CA THR A 267 12.66 2.49 -15.06
C THR A 267 13.54 1.28 -14.72
N PRO A 268 13.94 1.05 -13.46
CA PRO A 268 13.61 1.79 -12.22
C PRO A 268 14.72 2.76 -11.72
N ALA A 269 15.63 3.22 -12.57
CA ALA A 269 16.79 4.01 -12.17
C ALA A 269 16.53 5.52 -12.06
N SER A 270 15.55 6.07 -12.81
CA SER A 270 15.26 7.51 -12.82
C SER A 270 14.98 8.10 -11.43
N ASP A 271 14.28 7.36 -10.56
CA ASP A 271 13.92 7.82 -9.21
C ASP A 271 15.15 8.18 -8.36
N GLU A 272 16.30 7.55 -8.61
CA GLU A 272 17.55 7.85 -7.90
C GLU A 272 18.07 9.25 -8.29
N SER A 273 18.09 9.56 -9.58
CA SER A 273 18.51 10.87 -10.08
C SER A 273 17.54 11.97 -9.65
N GLU A 274 16.23 11.73 -9.68
CA GLU A 274 15.21 12.68 -9.19
C GLU A 274 15.38 12.95 -7.69
N PHE A 275 15.67 11.90 -6.89
CA PHE A 275 15.97 12.07 -5.48
C PHE A 275 17.22 12.93 -5.26
N LEU A 276 18.29 12.69 -6.02
CA LEU A 276 19.52 13.50 -5.92
C LEU A 276 19.28 14.95 -6.35
N GLU A 277 18.51 15.19 -7.40
CA GLU A 277 18.19 16.53 -7.92
C GLU A 277 17.37 17.34 -6.91
N THR A 278 16.37 16.71 -6.28
CA THR A 278 15.58 17.35 -5.20
C THR A 278 16.36 17.61 -3.91
N HIS A 279 17.53 16.97 -3.75
CA HIS A 279 18.43 17.12 -2.60
C HIS A 279 19.84 17.57 -3.03
N GLU A 280 19.95 18.31 -4.14
CA GLU A 280 21.24 18.62 -4.75
C GLU A 280 22.14 19.48 -3.84
N ILE A 281 21.55 20.33 -2.99
CA ILE A 281 22.25 21.21 -2.06
C ILE A 281 22.59 20.45 -0.77
N LEU A 282 23.89 20.35 -0.49
CA LEU A 282 24.44 19.64 0.65
C LEU A 282 25.09 20.63 1.61
N GLN A 283 24.86 20.45 2.91
CA GLN A 283 25.73 21.12 3.89
C GLN A 283 27.08 20.40 3.93
N VAL A 284 28.12 21.11 3.51
CA VAL A 284 29.51 20.69 3.66
C VAL A 284 30.11 21.51 4.81
N LYS A 285 31.37 21.27 5.21
CA LYS A 285 32.01 21.88 6.38
C LYS A 285 31.78 23.39 6.52
N GLU A 286 31.67 23.85 7.77
CA GLU A 286 31.69 25.28 8.16
C GLU A 286 30.68 26.15 7.40
N ASP A 287 29.43 25.70 7.33
CA ASP A 287 28.31 26.39 6.66
C ASP A 287 28.54 26.69 5.17
N ARG A 288 29.49 25.99 4.53
CA ARG A 288 29.68 26.09 3.08
C ARG A 288 28.75 25.10 2.37
N PRO A 289 27.76 25.56 1.59
CA PRO A 289 26.96 24.66 0.80
C PRO A 289 27.83 24.05 -0.30
N GLY A 290 27.77 22.72 -0.44
CA GLY A 290 28.18 22.02 -1.64
C GLY A 290 26.94 21.68 -2.47
N SER A 291 27.16 21.28 -3.71
CA SER A 291 26.08 20.79 -4.56
C SER A 291 26.48 19.53 -5.32
N THR A 292 25.48 18.73 -5.68
CA THR A 292 25.63 17.64 -6.64
C THR A 292 24.99 18.08 -7.94
N THR A 293 25.78 18.27 -9.00
CA THR A 293 25.24 18.60 -10.32
C THR A 293 24.60 17.37 -10.93
N ILE A 294 23.31 17.45 -11.26
CA ILE A 294 22.57 16.39 -11.94
C ILE A 294 22.29 16.83 -13.38
N VAL A 295 22.64 16.00 -14.35
CA VAL A 295 22.45 16.30 -15.79
C VAL A 295 21.64 15.20 -16.44
N GLN A 296 20.44 15.53 -16.90
CA GLN A 296 19.70 14.64 -17.78
C GLN A 296 20.28 14.72 -19.20
N THR A 297 20.78 13.62 -19.73
CA THR A 297 21.40 13.54 -21.06
C THR A 297 20.40 13.09 -22.13
N GLU A 298 20.79 13.15 -23.39
CA GLU A 298 19.99 12.78 -24.56
C GLU A 298 19.88 11.27 -24.78
N ASP A 299 20.87 10.51 -24.32
CA ASP A 299 20.94 9.05 -24.34
C ASP A 299 21.95 8.53 -23.29
N GLU A 300 22.03 7.21 -23.14
CA GLU A 300 22.96 6.55 -22.22
C GLU A 300 24.44 6.69 -22.65
N ILE A 301 24.71 6.92 -23.94
CA ILE A 301 26.09 7.12 -24.46
C ILE A 301 26.62 8.46 -23.95
N SER A 302 25.78 9.49 -23.99
CA SER A 302 26.07 10.83 -23.50
C SER A 302 26.06 10.88 -21.98
N ALA A 303 25.31 9.98 -21.32
CA ALA A 303 25.37 9.82 -19.88
C ALA A 303 26.75 9.32 -19.40
N ILE A 304 27.41 8.44 -20.15
CA ILE A 304 28.70 7.84 -19.75
C ILE A 304 29.93 8.55 -20.35
N GLY A 305 29.77 9.31 -21.44
CA GLY A 305 30.83 10.02 -22.16
C GLY A 305 31.35 11.26 -21.44
#